data_AF-A0A6M1U832-F1
#
_entry.id   AF-A0A6M1U832-F1
#
_cell.length_a   1.000
_cell.length_b   1.000
_cell.length_c   1.000
_cell.angle_alpha   90.00
_cell.angle_beta   90.00
_cell.angle_gamma   90.00
#
_symmetry.space_group_name_H-M   'P 1'
#
loop_
_entity.id
_entity.type
_entity.pdbx_description
1 polymer ?
#
loop_
_entity_poly.entity_id
_entity_poly.type
_entity_poly.pdbx_seq_one_letter_code
_entity_poly.pdbx_strand_id
1 'polypeptide(L)' 'MLYPNLPIKTAGGKVFWDTLDRRNGWKLQQNMFTGHFRILDPDDVRQAWGTDESEMWRTFRNFAGSRSE' A
#
# COMPACT_ATOMS: atom_id res chain seq x y z
N MET A 1 -8.80 0.99 -13.03
CA MET A 1 -8.37 -0.21 -13.80
C MET A 1 -7.31 -0.93 -12.99
N LEU A 2 -7.56 -2.19 -12.63
CA LEU A 2 -6.59 -3.03 -11.91
C LEU A 2 -5.59 -3.57 -12.93
N TYR A 3 -4.37 -3.04 -12.92
CA TYR A 3 -3.29 -3.52 -13.76
C TYR A 3 -2.66 -4.78 -13.15
N PRO A 4 -2.30 -5.79 -13.96
CA PRO A 4 -1.67 -7.01 -13.48
C PRO A 4 -0.34 -6.72 -12.77
N ASN A 5 -0.12 -7.40 -11.65
CA ASN A 5 1.03 -7.23 -10.77
C ASN A 5 2.23 -8.00 -11.36
N LEU A 6 3.09 -7.33 -12.13
CA LEU A 6 4.36 -7.92 -12.55
C LEU A 6 5.28 -8.06 -11.31
N PRO A 7 5.85 -9.25 -11.02
CA PRO A 7 6.72 -9.47 -9.87
C PRO A 7 8.12 -8.94 -10.16
N ILE A 8 8.27 -7.63 -10.21
CA ILE A 8 9.56 -6.96 -10.40
C ILE A 8 10.09 -6.57 -9.02
N LYS A 9 11.27 -7.08 -8.65
CA LYS A 9 12.04 -6.55 -7.50
C LYS A 9 12.19 -5.04 -7.69
N THR A 10 11.65 -4.25 -6.77
CA THR A 10 11.83 -2.79 -6.83
C THR A 10 13.31 -2.48 -6.62
N ALA A 11 14.03 -2.19 -7.70
CA ALA A 11 15.48 -1.99 -7.67
C ALA A 11 15.92 -0.63 -7.07
N GLY A 12 15.00 0.18 -6.53
CA GLY A 12 15.33 1.48 -5.93
C GLY A 12 14.23 2.08 -5.03
N GLY A 13 13.26 1.28 -4.60
CA GLY A 13 11.98 1.78 -4.05
C GLY A 13 11.87 1.82 -2.52
N LYS A 14 12.94 1.63 -1.74
CA LYS A 14 12.88 1.70 -0.27
C LYS A 14 13.14 3.09 0.32
N VAL A 15 13.82 3.98 -0.41
CA VAL A 15 14.23 5.30 0.13
C VAL A 15 13.13 6.36 0.02
N PHE A 16 12.13 6.14 -0.84
CA PHE A 16 11.17 7.17 -1.24
C PHE A 16 9.72 6.90 -0.81
N TRP A 17 9.49 5.93 0.07
CA TRP A 17 8.16 5.58 0.56
C TRP A 17 8.11 5.69 2.07
N ASP A 18 7.31 6.64 2.55
CA ASP A 18 7.03 6.78 3.96
C ASP A 18 5.89 5.83 4.36
N THR A 19 5.99 5.19 5.53
CA THR A 19 4.95 4.26 6.00
C THR A 19 4.02 5.00 6.93
N LEU A 20 2.82 5.30 6.44
CA LEU A 20 1.81 6.07 7.16
C LEU A 20 1.11 5.26 8.25
N ASP A 21 0.85 3.97 8.00
CA ASP A 21 0.26 3.06 8.99
C ASP A 21 0.68 1.61 8.70
N ARG A 22 0.72 0.79 9.75
CA ARG A 22 0.98 -0.65 9.67
C ARG A 22 0.08 -1.40 10.65
N ARG A 23 -0.66 -2.39 10.14
CA ARG A 23 -1.62 -3.18 10.93
C ARG A 23 -1.66 -4.62 10.43
N ASN A 24 -1.55 -5.61 11.31
CA ASN A 24 -1.64 -7.03 10.95
C ASN A 24 -0.72 -7.45 9.79
N GLY A 25 0.46 -6.82 9.68
CA GLY A 25 1.40 -7.04 8.57
C GLY A 25 1.17 -6.15 7.34
N TRP A 26 -0.05 -5.64 7.14
CA TRP A 26 -0.38 -4.68 6.10
C TRP A 26 0.30 -3.33 6.33
N LYS A 27 0.69 -2.66 5.25
CA LYS A 27 1.32 -1.33 5.28
C LYS A 27 0.62 -0.38 4.31
N LEU A 28 0.23 0.79 4.78
CA LEU A 28 -0.09 1.94 3.93
C LEU A 28 1.16 2.80 3.81
N GLN A 29 1.58 3.06 2.58
CA GLN A 29 2.77 3.86 2.31
C GLN A 29 2.47 4.97 1.32
N GLN A 30 3.17 6.10 1.45
CA GLN A 30 3.10 7.22 0.52
C GLN A 30 4.47 7.49 -0.09
N ASN A 31 4.49 7.70 -1.40
CA ASN A 31 5.68 8.11 -2.11
C ASN A 31 5.97 9.59 -1.82
N MET A 32 7.15 9.89 -1.31
CA MET A 32 7.53 11.26 -0.92
C MET A 32 7.69 12.21 -2.11
N PHE A 33 7.88 11.70 -3.33
CA PHE A 33 8.13 12.53 -4.53
C PHE A 33 6.86 12.76 -5.32
N THR A 34 6.05 11.71 -5.49
CA THR A 34 4.87 11.76 -6.33
C THR A 34 3.57 11.89 -5.53
N GLY A 35 3.61 11.79 -4.20
CA GLY A 35 2.44 11.82 -3.32
C GLY A 35 1.53 10.58 -3.43
N HIS A 36 1.86 9.63 -4.30
CA HIS A 36 1.09 8.40 -4.53
C HIS A 36 1.11 7.50 -3.30
N PHE A 37 -0.03 6.92 -2.98
CA PHE A 37 -0.17 5.92 -1.94
C PHE A 37 -0.08 4.52 -2.53
N ARG A 38 0.37 3.56 -1.72
CA ARG A 38 0.28 2.12 -1.99
C ARG A 38 -0.07 1.38 -0.71
N ILE A 39 -0.76 0.25 -0.86
CA ILE A 39 -1.05 -0.70 0.21
C ILE A 39 -0.29 -1.99 -0.10
N LEU A 40 0.50 -2.44 0.86
CA LEU A 40 1.19 -3.72 0.84
C LEU A 40 0.53 -4.67 1.85
N ASP A 41 0.45 -5.94 1.49
CA ASP A 41 0.05 -7.01 2.41
C ASP A 41 1.22 -7.48 3.30
N PRO A 42 1.01 -8.46 4.20
CA PRO A 42 2.07 -8.98 5.06
C PRO A 42 3.28 -9.59 4.32
N ASP A 43 3.08 -10.05 3.08
CA ASP A 43 4.12 -10.62 2.22
C ASP A 43 4.79 -9.55 1.33
N ASP A 44 4.57 -8.28 1.64
CA ASP A 44 5.07 -7.10 0.90
C ASP A 44 4.59 -7.06 -0.57
N VAL A 45 3.47 -7.72 -0.89
CA VAL A 45 2.83 -7.65 -2.20
C VAL A 45 1.89 -6.45 -2.24
N ARG A 46 2.02 -5.63 -3.29
CA ARG A 46 1.14 -4.48 -3.49
C ARG A 46 -0.26 -4.93 -3.88
N GLN A 47 -1.24 -4.64 -3.03
CA GLN A 47 -2.66 -4.95 -3.24
C GLN A 47 -3.44 -3.77 -3.80
N ALA A 48 -3.02 -2.53 -3.52
CA ALA A 48 -3.64 -1.32 -4.07
C ALA A 48 -2.65 -0.15 -4.16
N TRP A 49 -2.99 0.86 -4.97
CA TRP A 49 -2.27 2.13 -5.09
C TRP A 49 -3.18 3.22 -5.69
N GLY A 50 -2.88 4.49 -5.41
CA GLY A 50 -3.70 5.61 -5.87
C GLY A 50 -3.14 6.97 -5.42
N THR A 51 -3.73 8.06 -5.92
CA THR A 51 -3.41 9.45 -5.50
C THR A 51 -4.36 9.97 -4.43
N ASP A 52 -5.58 9.43 -4.34
CA ASP A 52 -6.59 9.89 -3.39
C ASP A 52 -6.34 9.30 -2.01
N GLU A 53 -5.95 10.16 -1.07
CA GLU A 53 -5.64 9.76 0.29
C GLU A 53 -6.85 9.13 1.00
N SER A 54 -8.04 9.71 0.87
CA SER A 54 -9.25 9.26 1.58
C SER A 54 -9.68 7.88 1.10
N GLU A 55 -9.64 7.65 -0.21
CA GLU A 55 -9.92 6.35 -0.81
C GLU A 55 -8.90 5.29 -0.37
N MET A 56 -7.62 5.67 -0.32
CA MET A 56 -6.53 4.77 0.06
C MET A 56 -6.58 4.39 1.53
N TRP A 57 -6.89 5.33 2.43
CA TRP A 57 -7.14 5.03 3.84
C TRP A 57 -8.37 4.14 4.06
N ARG A 58 -9.46 4.40 3.33
CA ARG A 58 -10.66 3.54 3.38
C ARG A 58 -10.33 2.12 2.95
N THR A 59 -9.59 1.98 1.85
CA THR A 59 -9.17 0.68 1.32
C THR A 59 -8.21 -0.04 2.28
N PHE A 60 -7.24 0.68 2.86
CA PHE A 60 -6.31 0.13 3.84
C PHE A 60 -7.06 -0.38 5.08
N ARG A 61 -8.02 0.38 5.61
CA ARG A 61 -8.83 -0.07 6.75
C ARG A 61 -9.65 -1.32 6.43
N ASN A 62 -10.14 -1.47 5.20
CA ASN A 62 -10.84 -2.69 4.79
C ASN A 62 -9.90 -3.90 4.77
N PHE A 63 -8.69 -3.76 4.23
CA PHE A 63 -7.69 -4.84 4.20
C PHE A 63 -7.13 -5.19 5.59
N ALA A 64 -6.81 -4.16 6.38
CA ALA A 64 -6.15 -4.31 7.67
C ALA A 64 -7.13 -4.60 8.82
N GLY A 65 -8.38 -4.15 8.70
CA GLY A 65 -9.45 -4.28 9.69
C GLY A 65 -10.28 -5.55 9.55
N SER A 66 -10.13 -6.32 8.47
CA SER A 66 -10.78 -7.62 8.32
C SER A 66 -10.08 -8.69 9.16
N ARG A 67 -10.31 -8.71 10.48
CA ARG A 67 -10.27 -9.95 11.27
C ARG A 67 -11.17 -9.91 12.50
N SER A 68 -12.44 -10.25 12.27
CA SER A 68 -13.46 -10.77 13.20
C SER A 68 -14.77 -10.68 12.40
N GLU A 69 -15.34 -11.76 11.86
CA GLU A 69 -15.66 -13.07 12.44
C GLU A 69 -15.22 -14.27 11.57
#